data_AF-A0A923LY91-F1
#
_entry.id   AF-A0A923LY91-F1
#
_cell.length_a   1.000
_cell.length_b   1.000
_cell.length_c   1.000
_cell.angle_alpha   90.00
_cell.angle_beta   90.00
_cell.angle_gamma   90.00
#
_symmetry.space_group_name_H-M   'P 1'
#
loop_
_entity.id
_entity.type
_entity.pdbx_description
1 polymer ?
#
loop_
_entity_poly.entity_id
_entity_poly.type
_entity_poly.pdbx_seq_one_letter_code
_entity_poly.pdbx_strand_id
1 'polypeptide(L)'
;MQVLKDELRHKILLESQHLFLQKGYDRTSLQMIADKVNISKSNLYHYFKNKEELFYELTDGAAEGLKRLIMRFRDKRFDPRTGAREYQVLLTEEVISLLLAEKYGLLLIMEQSQGTRYEGLRSSLIDMLAAKTAPLLADEDNCLLLAQIMARNLIDGTVQILKNRVRPREVRTGLNRLVEYHTQGINALLK
;
A
#
# COMPACT_ATOMS: atom_id res chain seq x y z
N MET A 1 34.89 2.59 -9.38
CA MET A 1 34.15 1.37 -9.82
C MET A 1 32.93 1.08 -8.93
N GLN A 2 33.00 1.25 -7.60
CA GLN A 2 31.86 1.06 -6.69
C GLN A 2 30.66 1.98 -6.98
N VAL A 3 30.90 3.28 -7.23
CA VAL A 3 29.84 4.28 -7.54
C VAL A 3 29.01 3.89 -8.77
N LEU A 4 29.66 3.47 -9.86
CA LEU A 4 28.99 2.99 -11.09
C LEU A 4 28.13 1.75 -10.83
N LYS A 5 28.57 0.86 -9.92
CA LYS A 5 27.83 -0.34 -9.55
C LYS A 5 26.55 0.03 -8.79
N ASP A 6 26.63 0.98 -7.88
CA ASP A 6 25.49 1.44 -7.08
C ASP A 6 24.48 2.22 -7.92
N GLU A 7 24.95 3.07 -8.85
CA GLU A 7 24.11 3.77 -9.83
C GLU A 7 23.34 2.79 -10.73
N LEU A 8 24.00 1.76 -11.25
CA LEU A 8 23.33 0.75 -12.09
C LEU A 8 22.34 -0.08 -11.27
N ARG A 9 22.67 -0.46 -10.04
CA ARG A 9 21.73 -1.16 -9.14
C ARG A 9 20.48 -0.32 -8.91
N HIS A 10 20.64 0.98 -8.65
CA HIS A 10 19.52 1.90 -8.47
C HIS A 10 18.67 2.02 -9.74
N LYS A 11 19.31 2.15 -10.91
CA LYS A 11 18.62 2.18 -12.21
C LYS A 11 17.81 0.90 -12.47
N ILE A 12 18.37 -0.27 -12.13
CA ILE A 12 17.67 -1.55 -12.21
C ILE A 12 16.41 -1.54 -11.35
N LEU A 13 16.50 -1.08 -10.09
CA LEU A 13 15.33 -1.02 -9.20
C LEU A 13 14.26 -0.07 -9.73
N LEU A 14 14.65 1.12 -10.19
CA LEU A 14 13.73 2.11 -10.74
C LEU A 14 12.96 1.57 -11.95
N GLU A 15 13.67 1.01 -12.93
CA GLU A 15 13.05 0.45 -14.14
C GLU A 15 12.23 -0.82 -13.84
N SER A 16 12.67 -1.63 -12.88
CA SER A 16 11.89 -2.79 -12.41
C SER A 16 10.57 -2.34 -11.78
N GLN A 17 10.61 -1.32 -10.91
CA GLN A 17 9.42 -0.75 -10.30
C GLN A 17 8.44 -0.23 -11.36
N HIS A 18 8.93 0.47 -12.38
CA HIS A 18 8.10 0.95 -13.49
C HIS A 18 7.45 -0.21 -14.27
N LEU A 19 8.22 -1.24 -14.62
CA LEU A 19 7.71 -2.39 -15.34
C LEU A 19 6.68 -3.18 -14.51
N PHE A 20 6.97 -3.43 -13.23
CA PHE A 20 6.03 -4.12 -12.34
C PHE A 20 4.74 -3.32 -12.15
N LEU A 21 4.81 -1.99 -11.97
CA LEU A 21 3.61 -1.15 -11.86
C LEU A 21 2.76 -1.14 -13.14
N GLN A 22 3.38 -1.33 -14.31
CA GLN A 22 2.68 -1.30 -15.60
C GLN A 22 2.12 -2.67 -16.00
N LYS A 23 2.86 -3.75 -15.74
CA LYS A 23 2.58 -5.08 -16.29
C LYS A 23 2.18 -6.12 -15.26
N GLY A 24 2.46 -5.88 -13.97
CA GLY A 24 2.36 -6.89 -12.93
C GLY A 24 3.65 -7.67 -12.74
N TYR A 25 3.79 -8.27 -11.55
CA TYR A 25 4.90 -9.17 -11.25
C TYR A 25 4.93 -10.38 -12.20
N ASP A 26 3.79 -11.03 -12.40
CA ASP A 26 3.62 -12.25 -13.20
C ASP A 26 4.12 -12.07 -14.65
N ARG A 27 3.72 -10.98 -15.31
CA ARG A 27 4.01 -10.71 -16.73
C ARG A 27 5.33 -9.99 -16.98
N THR A 28 6.04 -9.59 -15.93
CA THR A 28 7.37 -8.97 -16.07
C THR A 28 8.44 -10.06 -16.02
N SER A 29 9.42 -9.98 -16.94
CA SER A 29 10.57 -10.90 -16.97
C SER A 29 11.88 -10.15 -16.71
N LEU A 30 12.89 -10.88 -16.21
CA LEU A 30 14.25 -10.33 -16.05
C LEU A 30 14.86 -9.87 -17.38
N GLN A 31 14.47 -10.47 -18.50
CA GLN A 31 14.92 -10.02 -19.83
C GLN A 31 14.38 -8.63 -20.14
N MET A 32 13.08 -8.39 -19.93
CA MET A 32 12.47 -7.07 -20.14
C MET A 32 13.15 -5.97 -19.31
N ILE A 33 13.52 -6.29 -18.07
CA ILE A 33 14.24 -5.36 -17.17
C ILE A 33 15.65 -5.09 -17.70
N ALA A 34 16.39 -6.14 -18.09
CA ALA A 34 17.74 -6.01 -18.63
C ALA A 34 17.76 -5.16 -19.92
N ASP A 35 16.81 -5.40 -20.82
CA ASP A 35 16.62 -4.61 -22.05
C ASP A 35 16.34 -3.14 -21.72
N LYS A 36 15.47 -2.88 -20.72
CA LYS A 36 15.09 -1.53 -20.32
C LYS A 36 16.25 -0.69 -19.78
N VAL A 37 17.20 -1.31 -19.08
CA VAL A 37 18.40 -0.63 -18.57
C VAL A 37 19.61 -0.68 -19.50
N ASN A 38 19.49 -1.35 -20.66
CA ASN A 38 20.53 -1.60 -21.67
C ASN A 38 21.72 -2.44 -21.15
N ILE A 39 21.43 -3.56 -20.49
CA ILE A 39 22.45 -4.55 -20.08
C ILE A 39 22.06 -5.96 -20.51
N SER A 40 23.01 -6.89 -20.49
CA SER A 40 22.68 -8.31 -20.69
C SER A 40 21.97 -8.89 -19.46
N LYS A 41 21.10 -9.87 -19.68
CA LYS A 41 20.47 -10.63 -18.60
C LYS A 41 21.49 -11.28 -17.66
N SER A 42 22.63 -11.72 -18.21
CA SER A 42 23.76 -12.23 -17.40
C SER A 42 24.30 -11.16 -16.46
N ASN A 43 24.43 -9.91 -16.92
CA ASN A 43 24.90 -8.81 -16.08
C ASN A 43 23.88 -8.48 -14.98
N LEU A 44 22.58 -8.52 -15.29
CA LEU A 44 21.51 -8.32 -14.30
C LEU A 44 21.61 -9.35 -13.14
N TYR A 45 21.97 -10.60 -13.43
CA TYR A 45 22.14 -11.63 -12.39
C TYR A 45 23.27 -11.36 -11.40
N HIS A 46 24.23 -10.48 -11.72
CA HIS A 46 25.25 -10.03 -10.76
C HIS A 46 24.70 -9.08 -9.69
N TYR A 47 23.51 -8.50 -9.92
CA TYR A 47 22.84 -7.59 -9.00
C TYR A 47 21.68 -8.26 -8.26
N PHE A 48 20.90 -9.08 -8.97
CA PHE A 48 19.73 -9.76 -8.43
C PHE A 48 19.64 -11.18 -8.98
N LYS A 49 19.61 -12.17 -8.10
CA LYS A 49 19.63 -13.59 -8.42
C LYS A 49 18.38 -14.03 -9.18
N ASN A 50 17.25 -13.40 -8.92
CA ASN A 50 15.97 -13.72 -9.55
C ASN A 50 15.00 -12.53 -9.52
N LYS A 51 13.83 -12.71 -10.13
CA LYS A 51 12.75 -11.71 -10.18
C LYS A 51 12.13 -11.45 -8.80
N GLU A 52 12.09 -12.45 -7.93
CA GLU A 52 11.55 -12.31 -6.57
C GLU A 52 12.38 -11.36 -5.72
N GLU A 53 13.71 -11.49 -5.74
CA GLU A 53 14.61 -10.61 -4.99
C GLU A 53 14.43 -9.14 -5.39
N LEU A 54 14.29 -8.86 -6.69
CA LEU A 54 13.95 -7.52 -7.19
C LEU A 54 12.62 -7.00 -6.65
N PHE A 55 11.58 -7.83 -6.70
CA PHE A 55 10.26 -7.42 -6.27
C PHE A 55 10.19 -7.20 -4.76
N TYR A 56 10.84 -8.06 -3.97
CA TYR A 56 10.87 -7.97 -2.52
C TYR A 56 11.74 -6.82 -2.02
N GLU A 57 12.86 -6.51 -2.68
CA GLU A 57 13.63 -5.29 -2.41
C GLU A 57 12.75 -4.03 -2.55
N LEU A 58 11.82 -4.02 -3.50
CA LEU A 58 10.90 -2.89 -3.74
C LEU A 58 9.67 -2.86 -2.80
N THR A 59 9.36 -3.96 -2.09
CA THR A 59 8.08 -4.13 -1.39
C THR A 59 8.21 -4.44 0.10
N ASP A 60 9.34 -4.93 0.57
CA ASP A 60 9.52 -5.36 1.96
C ASP A 60 9.41 -4.21 2.96
N GLY A 61 9.89 -3.00 2.60
CA GLY A 61 9.70 -1.79 3.41
C GLY A 61 8.22 -1.47 3.64
N ALA A 62 7.44 -1.47 2.56
CA ALA A 62 6.00 -1.28 2.58
C ALA A 62 5.27 -2.35 3.40
N ALA A 63 5.61 -3.63 3.19
CA ALA A 63 5.01 -4.75 3.91
C ALA A 63 5.27 -4.68 5.41
N GLU A 64 6.51 -4.41 5.82
CA GLU A 64 6.87 -4.28 7.24
C GLU A 64 6.23 -3.02 7.86
N GLY A 65 6.14 -1.93 7.11
CA GLY A 65 5.40 -0.73 7.52
C GLY A 65 3.92 -1.02 7.80
N LEU A 66 3.26 -1.75 6.90
CA LEU A 66 1.87 -2.16 7.05
C LEU A 66 1.69 -3.10 8.24
N LYS A 67 2.58 -4.08 8.42
CA LYS A 67 2.57 -5.00 9.56
C LYS A 67 2.70 -4.26 10.89
N ARG A 68 3.60 -3.29 10.99
CA ARG A 68 3.73 -2.45 12.20
C ARG A 68 2.45 -1.67 12.50
N LEU A 69 1.81 -1.10 11.47
CA LEU A 69 0.55 -0.38 11.62
C LEU A 69 -0.57 -1.32 12.13
N ILE A 70 -0.69 -2.51 11.53
CA ILE A 70 -1.65 -3.54 11.95
C ILE A 70 -1.39 -3.97 13.41
N MET A 71 -0.14 -4.23 13.78
CA MET A 71 0.22 -4.62 15.14
C MET A 71 -0.17 -3.53 16.14
N ARG A 72 0.14 -2.26 15.87
CA ARG A 72 -0.31 -1.15 16.72
C ARG A 72 -1.83 -1.07 16.85
N PHE A 73 -2.55 -1.31 15.77
CA PHE A 73 -4.02 -1.32 15.78
C PHE A 73 -4.58 -2.47 16.62
N ARG A 74 -3.90 -3.61 16.67
CA ARG A 74 -4.27 -4.77 17.50
C ARG A 74 -3.85 -4.63 18.97
N ASP A 75 -2.65 -4.10 19.22
CA ASP A 75 -2.04 -4.03 20.55
C ASP A 75 -2.57 -2.87 21.38
N LYS A 76 -3.13 -1.83 20.74
CA LYS A 76 -3.78 -0.75 21.47
C LYS A 76 -5.10 -1.22 22.07
N ARG A 77 -4.98 -1.60 23.35
CA ARG A 77 -5.98 -1.26 24.38
C ARG A 77 -6.25 0.24 24.26
N PHE A 78 -7.52 0.61 24.11
CA PHE A 78 -8.00 1.98 24.24
C PHE A 78 -7.30 2.61 25.46
N ASP A 79 -6.43 3.61 25.29
CA ASP A 79 -6.05 4.44 26.44
C ASP A 79 -7.33 5.22 26.78
N PRO A 80 -7.99 4.96 27.92
CA PRO A 80 -9.23 5.65 28.26
C PRO A 80 -9.08 7.17 28.36
N ARG A 81 -7.83 7.68 28.38
CA ARG A 81 -7.54 9.13 28.32
C ARG A 81 -7.50 9.71 26.92
N THR A 82 -7.30 8.91 25.87
CA THR A 82 -7.32 9.39 24.48
C THR A 82 -8.74 9.31 23.93
N GLY A 83 -9.35 10.45 23.63
CA GLY A 83 -10.67 10.49 23.02
C GLY A 83 -10.69 9.84 21.63
N ALA A 84 -11.83 9.25 21.24
CA ALA A 84 -11.96 8.56 19.95
C ALA A 84 -11.55 9.40 18.73
N ARG A 85 -11.84 10.71 18.77
CA ARG A 85 -11.45 11.66 17.72
C ARG A 85 -9.95 11.88 17.65
N GLU A 86 -9.28 12.02 18.79
CA GLU A 86 -7.83 12.20 18.85
C GLU A 86 -7.12 10.94 18.34
N TYR A 87 -7.60 9.76 18.75
CA TYR A 87 -7.11 8.49 18.25
C TYR A 87 -7.24 8.37 16.72
N GLN A 88 -8.41 8.75 16.17
CA GLN A 88 -8.64 8.73 14.72
C GLN A 88 -7.65 9.62 13.97
N VAL A 89 -7.38 10.83 14.49
CA VAL A 89 -6.41 11.76 13.89
C VAL A 89 -5.01 11.15 13.90
N LEU A 90 -4.55 10.63 15.05
CA LEU A 90 -3.22 10.02 15.17
C LEU A 90 -3.07 8.81 14.24
N LEU A 91 -4.07 7.93 14.18
CA LEU A 91 -4.05 6.77 13.29
C LEU A 91 -4.01 7.20 11.82
N THR A 92 -4.80 8.22 11.45
CA THR A 92 -4.82 8.75 10.09
C THR A 92 -3.45 9.33 9.72
N GLU A 93 -2.78 10.04 10.63
CA GLU A 93 -1.43 10.56 10.42
C GLU A 93 -0.37 9.46 10.27
N GLU A 94 -0.47 8.38 11.04
CA GLU A 94 0.42 7.22 10.88
C GLU A 94 0.23 6.55 9.52
N VAL A 95 -1.02 6.37 9.09
CA VAL A 95 -1.36 5.84 7.75
C VAL A 95 -0.78 6.75 6.67
N ILE A 96 -0.98 8.08 6.76
CA ILE A 96 -0.45 9.05 5.79
C ILE A 96 1.07 8.97 5.69
N SER A 97 1.74 8.88 6.84
CA SER A 97 3.19 8.79 6.90
C SER A 97 3.71 7.55 6.18
N LEU A 98 3.06 6.40 6.39
CA LEU A 98 3.38 5.15 5.68
C LEU A 98 3.10 5.27 4.18
N LEU A 99 1.94 5.81 3.79
CA LEU A 99 1.55 5.99 2.39
C LEU A 99 2.54 6.88 1.61
N LEU A 100 3.07 7.92 2.26
CA LEU A 100 4.04 8.83 1.65
C LEU A 100 5.43 8.22 1.55
N ALA A 101 5.88 7.50 2.58
CA ALA A 101 7.21 6.88 2.62
C ALA A 101 7.31 5.70 1.65
N GLU A 102 6.26 4.86 1.59
CA GLU A 102 6.30 3.55 0.94
C GLU A 102 5.37 3.46 -0.28
N LYS A 103 5.01 4.61 -0.87
CA LYS A 103 4.01 4.75 -1.94
C LYS A 103 4.07 3.64 -3.00
N TYR A 104 5.23 3.43 -3.60
CA TYR A 104 5.36 2.51 -4.72
C TYR A 104 5.37 1.04 -4.29
N GLY A 105 6.01 0.72 -3.16
CA GLY A 105 5.95 -0.62 -2.59
C GLY A 105 4.52 -1.01 -2.22
N LEU A 106 3.75 -0.08 -1.65
CA LEU A 106 2.32 -0.28 -1.37
C LEU A 106 1.51 -0.49 -2.65
N LEU A 107 1.71 0.33 -3.69
CA LEU A 107 1.02 0.14 -4.97
C LEU A 107 1.34 -1.21 -5.62
N LEU A 108 2.60 -1.65 -5.57
CA LEU A 108 3.01 -2.96 -6.06
C LEU A 108 2.33 -4.09 -5.30
N ILE A 109 2.32 -4.03 -3.97
CA ILE A 109 1.64 -5.01 -3.12
C ILE A 109 0.13 -5.04 -3.39
N MET A 110 -0.51 -3.88 -3.49
CA MET A 110 -1.97 -3.77 -3.59
C MET A 110 -2.51 -4.16 -4.97
N GLU A 111 -1.75 -3.93 -6.04
CA GLU A 111 -2.27 -4.07 -7.42
C GLU A 111 -1.50 -5.09 -8.27
N GLN A 112 -0.26 -5.42 -7.93
CA GLN A 112 0.69 -6.08 -8.85
C GLN A 112 1.43 -7.28 -8.25
N SER A 113 0.93 -7.84 -7.14
CA SER A 113 1.61 -8.88 -6.34
C SER A 113 1.19 -10.32 -6.66
N GLN A 114 0.38 -10.54 -7.69
CA GLN A 114 -0.02 -11.88 -8.12
C GLN A 114 1.20 -12.76 -8.44
N GLY A 115 1.23 -13.98 -7.90
CA GLY A 115 2.34 -14.92 -7.99
C GLY A 115 3.46 -14.69 -6.98
N THR A 116 3.27 -13.81 -5.99
CA THR A 116 4.25 -13.52 -4.93
C THR A 116 3.70 -13.88 -3.56
N ARG A 117 4.56 -13.86 -2.53
CA ARG A 117 4.12 -14.03 -1.13
C ARG A 117 3.12 -12.95 -0.65
N TYR A 118 2.97 -11.85 -1.38
CA TYR A 118 2.08 -10.74 -1.03
C TYR A 118 0.72 -10.77 -1.76
N GLU A 119 0.46 -11.75 -2.63
CA GLU A 119 -0.78 -11.84 -3.43
C GLU A 119 -2.06 -11.72 -2.60
N GLY A 120 -2.11 -12.36 -1.43
CA GLY A 120 -3.28 -12.33 -0.54
C GLY A 120 -3.36 -11.12 0.41
N LEU A 121 -2.35 -10.24 0.43
CA LEU A 121 -2.25 -9.24 1.49
C LEU A 121 -3.39 -8.21 1.42
N ARG A 122 -3.79 -7.81 0.21
CA ARG A 122 -4.91 -6.87 0.01
C ARG A 122 -6.23 -7.43 0.53
N SER A 123 -6.57 -8.67 0.16
CA SER A 123 -7.80 -9.32 0.64
C SER A 123 -7.78 -9.45 2.16
N SER A 124 -6.67 -9.90 2.74
CA SER A 124 -6.55 -10.01 4.20
C SER A 124 -6.70 -8.67 4.92
N LEU A 125 -6.23 -7.56 4.32
CA LEU A 125 -6.42 -6.22 4.87
C LEU A 125 -7.89 -5.77 4.80
N ILE A 126 -8.57 -6.00 3.66
CA ILE A 126 -10.00 -5.71 3.51
C ILE A 126 -10.82 -6.49 4.54
N ASP A 127 -10.56 -7.80 4.67
CA ASP A 127 -11.27 -8.67 5.62
C ASP A 127 -11.04 -8.23 7.07
N MET A 128 -9.81 -7.84 7.42
CA MET A 128 -9.49 -7.31 8.74
C MET A 128 -10.27 -6.03 9.06
N LEU A 129 -10.35 -5.10 8.11
CA LEU A 129 -11.11 -3.85 8.28
C LEU A 129 -12.61 -4.16 8.39
N ALA A 130 -13.14 -5.01 7.51
CA ALA A 130 -14.54 -5.40 7.54
C ALA A 130 -14.93 -6.07 8.87
N ALA A 131 -14.09 -6.97 9.40
CA ALA A 131 -14.31 -7.61 10.69
C ALA A 131 -14.33 -6.61 11.87
N LYS A 132 -13.65 -5.47 11.73
CA LYS A 132 -13.65 -4.38 12.72
C LYS A 132 -14.83 -3.43 12.56
N THR A 133 -15.31 -3.24 11.33
CA THR A 133 -16.46 -2.39 11.02
C THR A 133 -17.79 -3.08 11.31
N ALA A 134 -17.91 -4.39 11.07
CA ALA A 134 -19.18 -5.11 11.21
C ALA A 134 -19.86 -4.96 12.60
N PRO A 135 -19.14 -5.01 13.74
CA PRO A 135 -19.76 -4.77 15.05
C PRO A 135 -20.34 -3.36 15.23
N LEU A 136 -19.87 -2.37 14.46
CA LEU A 136 -20.39 -1.00 14.48
C LEU A 136 -21.71 -0.86 13.70
N LEU A 137 -22.07 -1.88 12.91
CA LEU A 137 -23.26 -1.96 12.09
C LEU A 137 -24.21 -3.06 12.59
N ALA A 138 -24.09 -3.47 13.86
CA ALA A 138 -24.78 -4.67 14.37
C ALA A 138 -26.31 -4.62 14.24
N ASP A 139 -26.89 -3.43 14.27
CA ASP A 139 -28.34 -3.20 14.16
C ASP A 139 -28.82 -3.10 12.70
N GLU A 140 -27.92 -3.17 11.72
CA GLU A 140 -28.24 -3.06 10.29
C GLU A 140 -28.41 -4.44 9.64
N ASP A 141 -29.44 -4.59 8.81
CA ASP A 141 -29.58 -5.75 7.93
C ASP A 141 -28.37 -5.85 6.99
N ASN A 142 -27.87 -7.07 6.77
CA ASN A 142 -26.69 -7.33 5.94
C ASN A 142 -25.40 -6.63 6.41
N CYS A 143 -25.24 -6.40 7.71
CA CYS A 143 -24.07 -5.71 8.30
C CYS A 143 -22.70 -6.22 7.79
N LEU A 144 -22.54 -7.54 7.59
CA LEU A 144 -21.30 -8.14 7.06
C LEU A 144 -21.01 -7.69 5.62
N LEU A 145 -22.03 -7.65 4.77
CA LEU A 145 -21.90 -7.18 3.39
C LEU A 145 -21.56 -5.70 3.36
N LEU A 146 -22.25 -4.89 4.16
CA LEU A 146 -21.99 -3.45 4.27
C LEU A 146 -20.57 -3.17 4.75
N ALA A 147 -20.11 -3.87 5.79
CA ALA A 147 -18.75 -3.75 6.30
C ALA A 147 -17.69 -4.11 5.25
N GLN A 148 -17.93 -5.17 4.46
CA GLN A 148 -17.07 -5.55 3.34
C GLN A 148 -17.01 -4.48 2.24
N ILE A 149 -18.16 -3.92 1.86
CA ILE A 149 -18.23 -2.82 0.88
C ILE A 149 -17.47 -1.60 1.40
N MET A 150 -17.69 -1.20 2.65
CA MET A 150 -17.03 -0.03 3.25
C MET A 150 -15.51 -0.22 3.35
N ALA A 151 -15.04 -1.39 3.78
CA ALA A 151 -13.63 -1.71 3.87
C ALA A 151 -12.96 -1.68 2.48
N ARG A 152 -13.60 -2.29 1.48
CA ARG A 152 -13.12 -2.26 0.09
C ARG A 152 -13.05 -0.83 -0.45
N ASN A 153 -14.10 -0.04 -0.28
CA ASN A 153 -14.15 1.35 -0.74
C ASN A 153 -13.03 2.21 -0.14
N LEU A 154 -12.71 2.00 1.15
CA LEU A 154 -11.62 2.73 1.81
C LEU A 154 -10.26 2.35 1.21
N ILE A 155 -10.00 1.05 1.01
CA ILE A 155 -8.75 0.56 0.41
C ILE A 155 -8.62 1.03 -1.04
N ASP A 156 -9.66 0.86 -1.85
CA ASP A 156 -9.66 1.22 -3.26
C ASP A 156 -9.51 2.74 -3.44
N GLY A 157 -10.19 3.53 -2.61
CA GLY A 157 -10.03 4.98 -2.58
C GLY A 157 -8.61 5.40 -2.21
N THR A 158 -8.00 4.75 -1.22
CA THR A 158 -6.61 4.99 -0.81
C THR A 158 -5.62 4.66 -1.92
N VAL A 159 -5.79 3.51 -2.59
CA VAL A 159 -4.99 3.12 -3.75
C VAL A 159 -5.13 4.12 -4.89
N GLN A 160 -6.35 4.58 -5.17
CA GLN A 160 -6.62 5.56 -6.23
C GLN A 160 -5.96 6.91 -5.93
N ILE A 161 -5.99 7.36 -4.67
CA ILE A 161 -5.25 8.55 -4.22
C ILE A 161 -3.76 8.38 -4.51
N LEU A 162 -3.18 7.23 -4.18
CA LEU A 162 -1.75 6.98 -4.41
C LEU A 162 -1.38 6.88 -5.90
N LYS A 163 -2.21 6.29 -6.75
CA LYS A 163 -1.89 6.10 -8.19
C LYS A 163 -1.73 7.42 -8.95
N ASN A 164 -2.42 8.46 -8.51
CA ASN A 164 -2.33 9.76 -9.16
C ASN A 164 -0.95 10.40 -8.94
N ARG A 165 -0.52 11.28 -9.86
CA ARG A 165 0.69 12.11 -9.71
C ARG A 165 0.44 13.24 -8.70
N VAL A 166 0.08 12.85 -7.49
CA VAL A 166 -0.29 13.76 -6.42
C VAL A 166 0.91 14.14 -5.56
N ARG A 167 0.99 15.42 -5.20
CA ARG A 167 1.96 15.94 -4.23
C ARG A 167 1.67 15.36 -2.84
N PRO A 168 2.65 15.30 -1.91
CA PRO A 168 2.40 14.80 -0.55
C PRO A 168 1.20 15.46 0.16
N ARG A 169 1.01 16.78 -0.06
CA ARG A 169 -0.14 17.53 0.46
C ARG A 169 -1.48 17.03 -0.09
N GLU A 170 -1.53 16.61 -1.35
CA GLU A 170 -2.74 16.12 -2.00
C GLU A 170 -3.08 14.71 -1.52
N VAL A 171 -2.09 13.83 -1.29
CA VAL A 171 -2.31 12.52 -0.65
C VAL A 171 -2.94 12.71 0.73
N ARG A 172 -2.34 13.59 1.55
CA ARG A 172 -2.83 13.93 2.88
C ARG A 172 -4.26 14.48 2.85
N THR A 173 -4.52 15.44 1.97
CA THR A 173 -5.86 16.05 1.82
C THR A 173 -6.87 15.01 1.36
N GLY A 174 -6.54 14.21 0.36
CA GLY A 174 -7.39 13.15 -0.17
C GLY A 174 -7.72 12.10 0.89
N LEU A 175 -6.72 11.62 1.64
CA LEU A 175 -6.97 10.62 2.68
C LEU A 175 -7.82 11.18 3.80
N ASN A 176 -7.56 12.41 4.26
CA ASN A 176 -8.38 13.03 5.31
C ASN A 176 -9.85 13.14 4.87
N ARG A 177 -10.10 13.57 3.62
CA ARG A 177 -11.47 13.64 3.07
C ARG A 177 -12.09 12.26 2.90
N LEU A 178 -11.31 11.25 2.49
CA LEU A 178 -11.81 9.87 2.39
C LEU A 178 -12.21 9.32 3.77
N VAL A 179 -11.37 9.51 4.79
CA VAL A 179 -11.68 9.09 6.17
C VAL A 179 -12.88 9.86 6.73
N GLU A 180 -12.99 11.16 6.47
CA GLU A 180 -14.14 11.98 6.84
C GLU A 180 -15.44 11.45 6.20
N TYR A 181 -15.43 11.15 4.90
CA TYR A 181 -16.56 10.52 4.22
C TYR A 181 -16.96 9.20 4.86
N HIS A 182 -15.99 8.33 5.17
CA HIS A 182 -16.25 7.03 5.76
C HIS A 182 -16.76 7.09 7.21
N THR A 183 -16.50 8.19 7.93
CA THR A 183 -16.87 8.33 9.36
C THR A 183 -18.02 9.30 9.62
N GLN A 184 -18.29 10.23 8.71
CA GLN A 184 -19.30 11.28 8.86
C GLN A 184 -20.25 11.39 7.66
N GLY A 185 -20.03 10.59 6.61
CA GLY A 185 -20.84 10.58 5.39
C GLY A 185 -20.54 11.73 4.43
N ILE A 186 -21.23 11.74 3.28
CA ILE A 186 -21.00 12.70 2.19
C ILE A 186 -21.28 14.15 2.59
N ASN A 187 -22.24 14.38 3.48
CA ASN A 187 -22.64 15.72 3.91
C ASN A 187 -21.53 16.46 4.67
N ALA A 188 -20.55 15.73 5.23
CA ALA A 188 -19.37 16.35 5.84
C ALA A 188 -18.42 16.95 4.81
N LEU A 189 -18.44 16.46 3.56
CA LEU A 189 -17.58 16.96 2.48
C LEU A 189 -18.10 18.23 1.81
N LEU A 190 -19.39 18.52 1.94
CA LEU A 190 -20.06 19.64 1.28
C LEU A 190 -20.03 20.94 2.12
N LYS A 191 -19.41 20.89 3.30
CA LYS A 191 -19.15 22.03 4.18
C LYS A 191 -17.73 22.55 3.96
#